data_AF-A0A3A4XJD6-F1
#
_entry.id   AF-A0A3A4XJD6-F1
#
_cell.length_a   1.000
_cell.length_b   1.000
_cell.length_c   1.000
_cell.angle_alpha   90.00
_cell.angle_beta   90.00
_cell.angle_gamma   90.00
#
_symmetry.space_group_name_H-M   'P 1'
#
loop_
_entity.id
_entity.type
_entity.pdbx_description
1 polymer ?
#
loop_
_entity_poly.entity_id
_entity_poly.type
_entity_poly.pdbx_seq_one_letter_code
_entity_poly.pdbx_strand_id
1 'polypeptide(L)'
;MDGSGYIGSLTAVNASVKTFTVFSLMVRVDAAKTAFSGGAGFDNLAEGQKFEISGYFDGRQIVATRLERQDDLDDEFELRGTVADYDGATISLTLQNGVNAGPFSVTPAAGLLIPDTPAGLLVEAKLRQQSGDLILVGLEAEDEEETADGARMSIRGMLSDDSRDGLLINGVPFFINDQTAYEPASLQAGLMAGLQIKAEGYMQGGVLVAQMLVIADGDIRIAARIIEVDQSGGKNGTLTVDAGDARSLVVRTDNSSQFADGSTADLDGDATFDLAELSMVDFVEIRAFQNDAAELVATHIKRQDSEQDIRLEAPLESYTSDVSVTLLGMPFMVGSNTLYELNDVATDALNFFGALNIGDMVRIMGVEPNGTVGKMSLQAVSTGPGAGPVPDTTPDSGPATGLTGINVSFKLDPRLTRTHYLGDRWVSPPLYTRIQEPGRPLTVEVRTQGLAGRTPVAINPEWIAEIPGIISVTPDRGDQVLITVLSVGRTGLNVATQGVSKSLFINVRPHLETMLVEISQ
;
A
#
# COMPACT_ATOMS: atom_id res chain seq x y z
N MET A 1 21.68 11.47 4.62
CA MET A 1 22.67 11.93 5.61
C MET A 1 23.55 12.90 4.88
N ASP A 2 23.58 14.13 5.36
CA ASP A 2 24.45 15.21 4.90
C ASP A 2 25.29 15.65 6.10
N GLY A 3 26.58 15.86 5.89
CA GLY A 3 27.47 16.26 6.98
C GLY A 3 28.90 16.46 6.50
N SER A 4 29.58 17.46 7.06
CA SER A 4 31.00 17.70 6.80
C SER A 4 31.87 16.74 7.62
N GLY A 5 33.19 16.69 7.41
CA GLY A 5 34.06 15.91 8.29
C GLY A 5 35.42 15.58 7.71
N TYR A 6 36.38 15.38 8.62
CA TYR A 6 37.74 15.01 8.25
C TYR A 6 37.84 13.51 7.94
N ILE A 7 38.39 13.17 6.77
CA ILE A 7 38.74 11.81 6.40
C ILE A 7 39.79 11.26 7.37
N GLY A 8 39.48 10.16 8.05
CA GLY A 8 40.45 9.30 8.73
C GLY A 8 40.48 7.89 8.12
N SER A 9 41.50 7.10 8.42
CA SER A 9 41.59 5.67 8.04
C SER A 9 41.28 5.37 6.57
N LEU A 10 41.77 6.20 5.63
CA LEU A 10 41.49 6.05 4.21
C LEU A 10 42.16 4.78 3.66
N THR A 11 41.34 3.88 3.15
CA THR A 11 41.73 2.56 2.64
C THR A 11 41.19 2.38 1.22
N ALA A 12 42.05 1.99 0.28
CA ALA A 12 41.60 1.55 -1.04
C ALA A 12 41.11 0.10 -0.97
N VAL A 13 39.85 -0.15 -1.31
CA VAL A 13 39.27 -1.50 -1.37
C VAL A 13 39.60 -2.14 -2.71
N ASN A 14 39.48 -1.37 -3.80
CA ASN A 14 39.92 -1.73 -5.15
C ASN A 14 40.13 -0.46 -5.99
N ALA A 15 40.40 -0.60 -7.29
CA ALA A 15 40.69 0.52 -8.20
C ALA A 15 39.54 1.53 -8.35
N SER A 16 38.31 1.17 -8.00
CA SER A 16 37.12 2.03 -8.16
C SER A 16 36.37 2.27 -6.84
N VAL A 17 36.87 1.74 -5.72
CA VAL A 17 36.23 1.85 -4.41
C VAL A 17 37.26 2.16 -3.33
N LYS A 18 37.02 3.23 -2.58
CA LYS A 18 37.74 3.59 -1.35
C LYS A 18 36.79 3.58 -0.18
N THR A 19 37.31 3.29 1.00
CA THR A 19 36.61 3.48 2.27
C THR A 19 37.42 4.36 3.18
N PHE A 20 36.79 5.18 3.99
CA PHE A 20 37.44 5.93 5.06
C PHE A 20 36.51 6.06 6.25
N THR A 21 37.01 6.53 7.37
CA THR A 21 36.19 6.87 8.52
C THR A 21 36.00 8.36 8.61
N VAL A 22 34.78 8.80 8.86
CA VAL A 22 34.48 10.14 9.37
C VAL A 22 33.77 9.93 10.70
N PHE A 23 34.36 10.44 11.78
CA PHE A 23 33.84 10.26 13.15
C PHE A 23 33.56 8.80 13.53
N SER A 24 34.49 7.90 13.21
CA SER A 24 34.39 6.44 13.43
C SER A 24 33.30 5.71 12.62
N LEU A 25 32.55 6.42 11.77
CA LEU A 25 31.63 5.83 10.80
C LEU A 25 32.38 5.52 9.51
N MET A 26 32.27 4.29 9.02
CA MET A 26 32.84 3.90 7.74
C MET A 26 32.03 4.52 6.60
N VAL A 27 32.71 5.16 5.66
CA VAL A 27 32.18 5.74 4.43
C VAL A 27 32.81 5.01 3.26
N ARG A 28 31.99 4.52 2.33
CA ARG A 28 32.38 3.93 1.05
C ARG A 28 32.11 4.94 -0.06
N VAL A 29 33.15 5.17 -0.86
CA VAL A 29 33.12 6.02 -2.04
C VAL A 29 33.40 5.17 -3.27
N ASP A 30 32.62 5.38 -4.32
CA ASP A 30 32.71 4.66 -5.58
C ASP A 30 33.00 5.66 -6.70
N ALA A 31 34.09 5.43 -7.43
CA ALA A 31 34.58 6.37 -8.45
C ALA A 31 33.54 6.69 -9.53
N ALA A 32 32.63 5.76 -9.84
CA ALA A 32 31.62 5.93 -10.87
C ALA A 32 30.25 6.36 -10.34
N LYS A 33 29.99 6.20 -9.03
CA LYS A 33 28.66 6.42 -8.43
C LYS A 33 28.62 7.58 -7.44
N THR A 34 29.76 8.08 -7.00
CA THR A 34 29.85 9.24 -6.11
C THR A 34 30.14 10.48 -6.95
N ALA A 35 29.28 11.50 -6.85
CA ALA A 35 29.55 12.80 -7.44
C ALA A 35 30.62 13.54 -6.62
N PHE A 36 31.58 14.20 -7.27
CA PHE A 36 32.63 14.96 -6.60
C PHE A 36 32.54 16.44 -6.97
N SER A 37 32.63 17.33 -5.98
CA SER A 37 32.60 18.79 -6.15
C SER A 37 33.61 19.50 -5.22
N GLY A 38 33.78 20.82 -5.36
CA GLY A 38 34.71 21.60 -4.53
C GLY A 38 36.21 21.30 -4.75
N GLY A 39 36.55 20.62 -5.86
CA GLY A 39 37.92 20.12 -6.11
C GLY A 39 38.19 18.74 -5.48
N ALA A 40 37.17 18.09 -4.91
CA ALA A 40 37.18 16.67 -4.62
C ALA A 40 37.34 15.84 -5.90
N GLY A 41 37.96 14.68 -5.79
CA GLY A 41 38.03 13.68 -6.85
C GLY A 41 38.47 12.34 -6.26
N PHE A 42 37.98 11.24 -6.81
CA PHE A 42 38.26 9.90 -6.28
C PHE A 42 39.76 9.66 -6.05
N ASP A 43 40.62 10.10 -6.99
CA ASP A 43 42.07 9.92 -6.92
C ASP A 43 42.76 10.83 -5.90
N ASN A 44 42.17 11.99 -5.58
CA ASN A 44 42.79 13.01 -4.75
C ASN A 44 42.33 13.02 -3.28
N LEU A 45 41.44 12.07 -2.90
CA LEU A 45 41.07 11.81 -1.52
C LEU A 45 42.30 11.46 -0.67
N ALA A 46 42.46 12.15 0.44
CA ALA A 46 43.53 11.95 1.42
C ALA A 46 43.00 12.13 2.85
N GLU A 47 43.65 11.48 3.82
CA GLU A 47 43.36 11.69 5.23
C GLU A 47 43.61 13.14 5.66
N GLY A 48 42.84 13.61 6.64
CA GLY A 48 42.90 14.98 7.14
C GLY A 48 42.25 16.02 6.22
N GLN A 49 41.69 15.62 5.08
CA GLN A 49 40.87 16.50 4.26
C GLN A 49 39.44 16.53 4.76
N LYS A 50 38.82 17.71 4.71
CA LYS A 50 37.43 17.94 5.11
C LYS A 50 36.49 17.85 3.92
N PHE A 51 35.44 17.06 4.05
CA PHE A 51 34.41 16.90 3.02
C PHE A 51 33.03 16.95 3.62
N GLU A 52 32.11 17.60 2.91
CA GLU A 52 30.69 17.33 3.01
C GLU A 52 30.35 16.05 2.25
N ILE A 53 29.60 15.17 2.92
CA ILE A 53 29.28 13.84 2.44
C ILE A 53 27.76 13.72 2.42
N SER A 54 27.21 13.62 1.21
CA SER A 54 25.84 13.17 1.02
C SER A 54 25.83 11.69 0.67
N GLY A 55 25.02 10.91 1.36
CA GLY A 55 24.92 9.49 1.08
C GLY A 55 23.78 8.79 1.80
N TYR A 56 23.73 7.47 1.63
CA TYR A 56 22.80 6.59 2.31
C TYR A 56 23.56 5.49 3.05
N PHE A 57 23.02 4.98 4.14
CA PHE A 57 23.60 3.85 4.87
C PHE A 57 23.17 2.52 4.23
N ASP A 58 24.10 1.59 3.98
CA ASP A 58 23.84 0.31 3.28
C ASP A 58 23.65 -0.90 4.21
N GLY A 59 23.54 -0.68 5.51
CA GLY A 59 23.54 -1.74 6.52
C GLY A 59 24.91 -2.00 7.16
N ARG A 60 26.01 -1.51 6.58
CA ARG A 60 27.38 -1.66 7.10
C ARG A 60 28.20 -0.37 7.12
N GLN A 61 28.04 0.50 6.13
CA GLN A 61 28.79 1.75 5.96
C GLN A 61 27.92 2.81 5.26
N ILE A 62 28.34 4.08 5.28
CA ILE A 62 27.73 5.14 4.48
C ILE A 62 28.20 4.97 3.03
N VAL A 63 27.31 4.75 2.09
CA VAL A 63 27.60 4.80 0.65
C VAL A 63 27.39 6.21 0.16
N ALA A 64 28.49 6.90 -0.12
CA ALA A 64 28.44 8.28 -0.55
C ALA A 64 27.92 8.41 -1.98
N THR A 65 26.91 9.26 -2.17
CA THR A 65 26.40 9.69 -3.47
C THR A 65 26.98 11.03 -3.90
N ARG A 66 27.47 11.85 -2.96
CA ARG A 66 28.24 13.08 -3.22
C ARG A 66 29.34 13.26 -2.17
N LEU A 67 30.50 13.74 -2.62
CA LEU A 67 31.55 14.32 -1.79
C LEU A 67 31.88 15.72 -2.29
N GLU A 68 31.75 16.71 -1.43
CA GLU A 68 32.18 18.07 -1.70
C GLU A 68 33.33 18.43 -0.77
N ARG A 69 34.45 18.89 -1.33
CA ARG A 69 35.56 19.37 -0.49
C ARG A 69 35.17 20.70 0.12
N GLN A 70 35.21 20.78 1.45
CA GLN A 70 34.89 21.99 2.19
C GLN A 70 36.15 22.79 2.51
N ASP A 71 35.99 24.09 2.76
CA ASP A 71 37.02 24.89 3.38
C ASP A 71 37.05 24.65 4.90
N ASP A 72 38.16 25.03 5.55
CA ASP A 72 38.41 24.67 6.95
C ASP A 72 37.49 25.41 7.94
N LEU A 73 36.55 26.25 7.49
CA LEU A 73 35.80 27.18 8.35
C LEU A 73 34.47 26.65 8.90
N ASP A 74 33.89 25.59 8.33
CA ASP A 74 32.58 25.05 8.76
C ASP A 74 32.68 23.85 9.73
N ASP A 75 32.65 24.06 11.04
CA ASP A 75 32.90 23.00 12.04
C ASP A 75 31.65 22.24 12.53
N GLU A 76 30.51 22.40 11.85
CA GLU A 76 29.23 21.82 12.22
C GLU A 76 28.90 20.53 11.45
N PHE A 77 28.17 19.64 12.13
CA PHE A 77 27.74 18.33 11.62
C PHE A 77 26.29 18.08 11.96
N GLU A 78 25.52 17.56 11.03
CA GLU A 78 24.15 17.10 11.28
C GLU A 78 24.10 15.58 11.30
N LEU A 79 23.51 15.03 12.36
CA LEU A 79 23.34 13.59 12.55
C LEU A 79 21.88 13.30 12.89
N ARG A 80 21.23 12.51 12.04
CA ARG A 80 19.84 12.08 12.27
C ARG A 80 19.79 10.70 12.92
N GLY A 81 18.96 10.56 13.94
CA GLY A 81 18.77 9.29 14.64
C GLY A 81 17.62 9.35 15.65
N THR A 82 17.22 8.19 16.15
CA THR A 82 16.24 8.09 17.21
C THR A 82 16.94 8.24 18.55
N VAL A 83 16.43 9.07 19.46
CA VAL A 83 17.05 9.23 20.78
C VAL A 83 16.99 7.91 21.54
N ALA A 84 18.16 7.32 21.79
CA ALA A 84 18.32 6.08 22.53
C ALA A 84 18.32 6.34 24.04
N ASP A 85 19.01 7.40 24.44
CA ASP A 85 19.16 7.80 25.84
C ASP A 85 19.43 9.31 25.92
N TYR A 86 18.88 9.95 26.94
CA TYR A 86 19.07 11.37 27.23
C TYR A 86 18.89 11.64 28.72
N ASP A 87 19.94 12.16 29.36
CA ASP A 87 19.97 12.46 30.80
C ASP A 87 20.09 13.96 31.12
N GLY A 88 19.97 14.82 30.09
CA GLY A 88 20.15 16.27 30.20
C GLY A 88 21.62 16.74 30.10
N ALA A 89 22.59 15.86 30.29
CA ALA A 89 24.02 16.15 30.16
C ALA A 89 24.64 15.51 28.91
N THR A 90 24.09 14.37 28.49
CA THR A 90 24.52 13.60 27.33
C THR A 90 23.32 13.08 26.55
N ILE A 91 23.56 12.82 25.27
CA ILE A 91 22.58 12.18 24.38
C ILE A 91 23.23 11.06 23.58
N SER A 92 22.52 9.94 23.43
CA SER A 92 22.86 8.88 22.50
C SER A 92 21.73 8.70 21.48
N LEU A 93 22.08 8.48 20.22
CA LEU A 93 21.12 8.26 19.13
C LEU A 93 21.26 6.85 18.57
N THR A 94 20.19 6.08 18.56
CA THR A 94 20.08 4.89 17.74
C THR A 94 19.91 5.35 16.29
N LEU A 95 20.93 5.08 15.48
CA LEU A 95 20.86 5.32 14.04
C LEU A 95 19.93 4.30 13.38
N GLN A 96 19.53 4.56 12.13
CA GLN A 96 18.59 3.72 11.37
C GLN A 96 18.98 2.22 11.28
N ASN A 97 20.24 1.88 11.56
CA ASN A 97 20.78 0.52 11.56
C ASN A 97 20.85 -0.14 12.96
N GLY A 98 20.28 0.48 13.98
CA GLY A 98 20.31 -0.01 15.36
C GLY A 98 21.61 0.27 16.12
N VAL A 99 22.61 0.92 15.51
CA VAL A 99 23.86 1.30 16.19
C VAL A 99 23.64 2.58 16.99
N ASN A 100 24.11 2.60 18.23
CA ASN A 100 24.10 3.80 19.05
C ASN A 100 25.31 4.69 18.73
N ALA A 101 25.04 5.92 18.32
CA ALA A 101 26.00 7.02 18.23
C ALA A 101 25.97 7.86 19.51
N GLY A 102 27.13 8.35 19.95
CA GLY A 102 27.29 9.02 21.23
C GLY A 102 27.86 8.10 22.33
N PRO A 103 27.76 8.49 23.61
CA PRO A 103 27.07 9.69 24.11
C PRO A 103 27.79 10.99 23.70
N PHE A 104 27.03 11.96 23.18
CA PHE A 104 27.50 13.31 22.91
C PHE A 104 27.23 14.21 24.11
N SER A 105 28.21 14.98 24.54
CA SER A 105 28.01 15.93 25.64
C SER A 105 27.16 17.11 25.17
N VAL A 106 26.10 17.42 25.92
CA VAL A 106 25.21 18.56 25.64
C VAL A 106 25.83 19.82 26.20
N THR A 107 26.05 20.81 25.34
CA THR A 107 26.57 22.10 25.82
C THR A 107 25.50 22.90 26.56
N PRO A 108 25.86 23.71 27.57
CA PRO A 108 24.90 24.58 28.26
C PRO A 108 24.21 25.63 27.36
N ALA A 109 24.77 25.88 26.17
CA ALA A 109 24.24 26.80 25.17
C ALA A 109 23.55 26.07 24.01
N ALA A 110 23.37 24.75 24.08
CA ALA A 110 22.73 23.99 23.03
C ALA A 110 21.27 24.45 22.84
N GLY A 111 20.89 24.71 21.58
CA GLY A 111 19.49 24.93 21.24
C GLY A 111 18.75 23.60 21.22
N LEU A 112 18.01 23.28 22.27
CA LEU A 112 17.23 22.05 22.37
C LEU A 112 15.75 22.34 22.08
N LEU A 113 15.28 21.94 20.91
CA LEU A 113 13.88 21.99 20.49
C LEU A 113 13.29 20.58 20.54
N ILE A 114 13.30 19.97 21.72
CA ILE A 114 12.83 18.61 22.00
C ILE A 114 12.05 18.58 23.33
N PRO A 115 11.13 17.63 23.55
CA PRO A 115 10.46 17.46 24.85
C PRO A 115 11.42 16.98 25.94
N ASP A 116 11.05 17.18 27.21
CA ASP A 116 11.85 16.79 28.39
C ASP A 116 12.17 15.28 28.45
N THR A 117 11.34 14.44 27.82
CA THR A 117 11.53 12.99 27.70
C THR A 117 11.61 12.60 26.21
N PRO A 118 12.76 12.81 25.55
CA PRO A 118 12.88 12.67 24.10
C PRO A 118 13.19 11.24 23.66
N ALA A 119 13.33 10.26 24.58
CA ALA A 119 13.64 8.88 24.20
C ALA A 119 12.62 8.32 23.20
N GLY A 120 13.11 7.72 22.12
CA GLY A 120 12.29 7.25 21.00
C GLY A 120 11.95 8.32 19.94
N LEU A 121 12.28 9.59 20.17
CA LEU A 121 12.03 10.66 19.20
C LEU A 121 13.06 10.64 18.07
N LEU A 122 12.62 10.83 16.82
CA LEU A 122 13.52 11.10 15.71
C LEU A 122 13.96 12.56 15.77
N VAL A 123 15.27 12.78 15.74
CA VAL A 123 15.87 14.10 15.91
C VAL A 123 16.98 14.32 14.89
N GLU A 124 17.21 15.59 14.58
CA GLU A 124 18.42 16.06 13.93
C GLU A 124 19.33 16.70 14.99
N ALA A 125 20.50 16.09 15.19
CA ALA A 125 21.52 16.58 16.11
C ALA A 125 22.57 17.40 15.37
N LYS A 126 22.70 18.68 15.76
CA LYS A 126 23.79 19.55 15.35
C LYS A 126 24.96 19.36 16.32
N LEU A 127 26.05 18.80 15.82
CA LEU A 127 27.26 18.51 16.55
C LEU A 127 28.37 19.45 16.10
N ARG A 128 29.29 19.80 17.01
CA ARG A 128 30.50 20.55 16.71
C ARG A 128 31.71 19.82 17.28
N GLN A 129 32.84 19.87 16.58
CA GLN A 129 34.08 19.34 17.13
C GLN A 129 34.70 20.34 18.12
N GLN A 130 34.95 19.91 19.36
CA GLN A 130 35.64 20.68 20.38
C GLN A 130 36.75 19.84 21.02
N SER A 131 38.00 20.28 20.86
CA SER A 131 39.19 19.61 21.44
C SER A 131 39.35 18.12 21.07
N GLY A 132 38.82 17.71 19.92
CA GLY A 132 38.87 16.32 19.43
C GLY A 132 37.60 15.50 19.69
N ASP A 133 36.71 15.98 20.56
CA ASP A 133 35.42 15.35 20.86
C ASP A 133 34.27 16.03 20.11
N LEU A 134 33.17 15.30 19.89
CA LEU A 134 31.93 15.87 19.37
C LEU A 134 31.02 16.27 20.53
N ILE A 135 30.57 17.51 20.51
CA ILE A 135 29.61 18.07 21.44
C ILE A 135 28.31 18.41 20.72
N LEU A 136 27.19 18.22 21.39
CA LEU A 136 25.88 18.64 20.89
C LEU A 136 25.72 20.15 21.12
N VAL A 137 25.51 20.88 20.03
CA VAL A 137 25.30 22.33 20.01
C VAL A 137 23.88 22.71 19.58
N GLY A 138 23.14 21.78 18.99
CA GLY A 138 21.72 21.93 18.72
C GLY A 138 21.08 20.56 18.59
N LEU A 139 19.82 20.47 18.97
CA LEU A 139 19.02 19.28 18.80
C LEU A 139 17.60 19.71 18.54
N GLU A 140 17.11 19.33 17.38
CA GLU A 140 15.78 19.68 16.95
C GLU A 140 15.03 18.36 16.80
N ALA A 141 13.85 18.26 17.42
CA ALA A 141 12.87 17.30 16.97
C ALA A 141 12.73 17.52 15.46
N GLU A 142 12.75 16.46 14.68
CA GLU A 142 12.30 16.58 13.30
C GLU A 142 10.81 16.94 13.37
N ASP A 143 10.52 18.24 13.37
CA ASP A 143 9.17 18.77 13.24
C ASP A 143 8.64 18.24 11.91
N GLU A 144 7.44 17.64 11.91
CA GLU A 144 6.77 17.08 10.73
C GLU A 144 6.38 18.18 9.69
N GLU A 145 7.11 19.29 9.60
CA GLU A 145 6.98 20.30 8.55
C GLU A 145 8.33 20.52 7.86
N GLU A 146 8.34 20.20 6.55
CA GLU A 146 9.45 20.40 5.60
C GLU A 146 10.63 19.41 5.62
N THR A 147 10.33 18.11 5.51
CA THR A 147 11.12 17.27 4.59
C THR A 147 10.20 16.53 3.62
N ALA A 148 10.63 16.46 2.37
CA ALA A 148 9.88 15.87 1.25
C ALA A 148 9.69 14.33 1.33
N ASP A 149 9.58 13.77 2.54
CA ASP A 149 9.19 12.38 2.81
C ASP A 149 8.24 12.24 4.03
N GLY A 150 7.65 13.35 4.51
CA GLY A 150 6.52 13.36 5.43
C GLY A 150 5.17 13.08 4.77
N ALA A 151 5.12 12.25 3.72
CA ALA A 151 3.83 11.78 3.25
C ALA A 151 3.27 10.86 4.33
N ARG A 152 2.29 11.35 5.11
CA ARG A 152 1.40 10.48 5.89
C ARG A 152 0.98 9.34 4.98
N MET A 153 1.55 8.16 5.23
CA MET A 153 1.29 7.01 4.41
C MET A 153 0.03 6.38 4.95
N SER A 154 -1.00 6.39 4.13
CA SER A 154 -2.17 5.57 4.34
C SER A 154 -2.03 4.30 3.53
N ILE A 155 -1.95 3.16 4.22
CA ILE A 155 -1.98 1.85 3.59
C ILE A 155 -3.27 1.16 4.02
N ARG A 156 -4.14 0.90 3.04
CA ARG A 156 -5.33 0.08 3.22
C ARG A 156 -5.04 -1.33 2.75
N GLY A 157 -5.35 -2.32 3.56
CA GLY A 157 -5.14 -3.71 3.18
C GLY A 157 -5.55 -4.69 4.26
N MET A 158 -5.49 -5.97 3.90
CA MET A 158 -5.75 -7.06 4.82
C MET A 158 -4.52 -7.28 5.70
N LEU A 159 -4.76 -7.40 7.01
CA LEU A 159 -3.76 -7.86 7.95
C LEU A 159 -3.36 -9.30 7.61
N SER A 160 -2.07 -9.58 7.56
CA SER A 160 -1.57 -10.95 7.50
C SER A 160 -0.53 -11.15 8.60
N ASP A 161 -0.45 -12.35 9.16
CA ASP A 161 0.57 -12.71 10.15
C ASP A 161 1.75 -13.35 9.42
N ASP A 162 2.96 -12.89 9.70
CA ASP A 162 4.18 -13.48 9.14
C ASP A 162 4.83 -14.51 10.06
N SER A 163 4.26 -14.74 11.26
CA SER A 163 4.68 -15.66 12.31
C SER A 163 6.08 -15.44 12.92
N ARG A 164 6.81 -14.38 12.54
CA ARG A 164 8.19 -14.12 13.00
C ARG A 164 8.50 -12.67 13.38
N ASP A 165 7.97 -11.68 12.66
CA ASP A 165 8.30 -10.25 12.76
C ASP A 165 7.08 -9.33 12.96
N GLY A 166 5.85 -9.86 12.93
CA GLY A 166 4.63 -9.12 13.30
C GLY A 166 3.51 -9.20 12.26
N LEU A 167 2.56 -8.26 12.35
CA LEU A 167 1.46 -8.15 11.41
C LEU A 167 1.89 -7.34 10.16
N LEU A 168 1.35 -7.68 9.00
CA LEU A 168 1.64 -7.11 7.67
C LEU A 168 0.37 -6.49 7.06
N ILE A 169 0.49 -5.41 6.27
CA ILE A 169 -0.60 -4.90 5.40
C ILE A 169 -0.10 -4.91 3.96
N ASN A 170 -0.74 -5.71 3.08
CA ASN A 170 -0.31 -5.90 1.68
C ASN A 170 1.18 -6.32 1.54
N GLY A 171 1.69 -7.07 2.52
CA GLY A 171 3.10 -7.50 2.57
C GLY A 171 4.09 -6.44 3.05
N VAL A 172 3.61 -5.27 3.51
CA VAL A 172 4.41 -4.26 4.22
C VAL A 172 4.33 -4.56 5.72
N PRO A 173 5.46 -4.79 6.41
CA PRO A 173 5.46 -4.89 7.87
C PRO A 173 4.95 -3.60 8.49
N PHE A 174 4.09 -3.68 9.49
CA PHE A 174 3.71 -2.50 10.26
C PHE A 174 3.96 -2.72 11.75
N PHE A 175 4.25 -1.62 12.43
CA PHE A 175 4.57 -1.55 13.83
C PHE A 175 3.55 -0.66 14.54
N ILE A 176 3.12 -1.09 15.71
CA ILE A 176 2.19 -0.41 16.60
C ILE A 176 2.87 -0.18 17.94
N ASN A 177 2.64 0.97 18.54
CA ASN A 177 3.22 1.35 19.83
C ASN A 177 2.15 1.98 20.73
N ASP A 178 2.56 2.44 21.91
CA ASP A 178 1.67 3.03 22.91
C ASP A 178 1.04 4.38 22.46
N GLN A 179 1.54 4.96 21.36
CA GLN A 179 1.04 6.20 20.77
C GLN A 179 0.09 5.95 19.59
N THR A 180 -0.05 4.70 19.12
CA THR A 180 -1.00 4.37 18.05
C THR A 180 -2.43 4.61 18.52
N ALA A 181 -3.15 5.48 17.81
CA ALA A 181 -4.59 5.68 18.00
C ALA A 181 -5.39 4.59 17.26
N TYR A 182 -6.56 4.23 17.80
CA TYR A 182 -7.44 3.21 17.24
C TYR A 182 -8.84 3.76 17.02
N GLU A 183 -9.41 3.54 15.84
CA GLU A 183 -10.79 3.90 15.50
C GLU A 183 -11.54 2.68 14.92
N PRO A 184 -12.53 2.14 15.65
CA PRO A 184 -12.89 2.45 17.04
C PRO A 184 -11.79 2.03 18.04
N ALA A 185 -11.80 2.59 19.26
CA ALA A 185 -10.81 2.29 20.29
C ALA A 185 -10.72 0.78 20.65
N SER A 186 -11.81 0.02 20.44
CA SER A 186 -11.85 -1.42 20.65
C SER A 186 -11.01 -2.23 19.64
N LEU A 187 -10.60 -1.63 18.52
CA LEU A 187 -9.72 -2.25 17.52
C LEU A 187 -8.39 -2.72 18.13
N GLN A 188 -7.87 -2.02 19.15
CA GLN A 188 -6.62 -2.39 19.82
C GLN A 188 -6.60 -3.84 20.31
N ALA A 189 -7.72 -4.32 20.85
CA ALA A 189 -7.85 -5.67 21.38
C ALA A 189 -8.24 -6.72 20.31
N GLY A 190 -8.58 -6.29 19.10
CA GLY A 190 -9.14 -7.12 18.02
C GLY A 190 -8.24 -7.27 16.79
N LEU A 191 -7.00 -6.79 16.81
CA LEU A 191 -6.06 -6.96 15.71
C LEU A 191 -5.70 -8.43 15.51
N MET A 192 -6.01 -8.96 14.32
CA MET A 192 -5.70 -10.34 13.92
C MET A 192 -5.48 -10.41 12.40
N ALA A 193 -4.78 -11.45 11.93
CA ALA A 193 -4.70 -11.73 10.50
C ALA A 193 -6.11 -11.89 9.88
N GLY A 194 -6.25 -11.48 8.63
CA GLY A 194 -7.50 -11.41 7.88
C GLY A 194 -8.29 -10.11 8.09
N LEU A 195 -7.99 -9.28 9.10
CA LEU A 195 -8.70 -8.03 9.35
C LEU A 195 -8.28 -6.92 8.37
N GLN A 196 -9.24 -6.35 7.63
CA GLN A 196 -8.95 -5.23 6.73
C GLN A 196 -8.88 -3.92 7.52
N ILE A 197 -7.74 -3.23 7.44
CA ILE A 197 -7.51 -1.97 8.12
C ILE A 197 -6.99 -0.91 7.16
N LYS A 198 -7.14 0.35 7.57
CA LYS A 198 -6.37 1.47 7.06
C LYS A 198 -5.39 1.86 8.15
N ALA A 199 -4.11 1.70 7.90
CA ALA A 199 -3.05 2.20 8.77
C ALA A 199 -2.56 3.54 8.22
N GLU A 200 -2.61 4.58 9.04
CA GLU A 200 -2.00 5.87 8.79
C GLU A 200 -0.78 6.02 9.69
N GLY A 201 0.34 6.45 9.11
CA GLY A 201 1.58 6.62 9.83
C GLY A 201 2.72 6.99 8.90
N TYR A 202 3.93 6.63 9.29
CA TYR A 202 5.14 6.93 8.54
C TYR A 202 5.99 5.68 8.34
N MET A 203 6.80 5.65 7.29
CA MET A 203 7.71 4.54 7.02
C MET A 203 9.03 4.74 7.77
N GLN A 204 9.40 3.78 8.59
CA GLN A 204 10.71 3.71 9.26
C GLN A 204 11.37 2.37 8.95
N GLY A 205 12.48 2.39 8.21
CA GLY A 205 13.26 1.18 7.94
C GLY A 205 12.54 0.09 7.12
N GLY A 206 11.53 0.46 6.32
CA GLY A 206 10.71 -0.49 5.57
C GLY A 206 9.52 -1.06 6.37
N VAL A 207 9.33 -0.59 7.60
CA VAL A 207 8.19 -0.89 8.45
C VAL A 207 7.30 0.35 8.54
N LEU A 208 6.00 0.20 8.36
CA LEU A 208 5.03 1.27 8.60
C LEU A 208 4.84 1.43 10.11
N VAL A 209 5.29 2.52 10.72
CA VAL A 209 4.97 2.85 12.10
C VAL A 209 3.59 3.51 12.12
N ALA A 210 2.59 2.79 12.59
CA ALA A 210 1.20 3.24 12.60
C ALA A 210 0.97 4.27 13.71
N GLN A 211 0.58 5.48 13.32
CA GLN A 211 0.09 6.52 14.23
C GLN A 211 -1.42 6.37 14.47
N MET A 212 -2.17 5.87 13.48
CA MET A 212 -3.60 5.61 13.60
C MET A 212 -4.00 4.35 12.82
N LEU A 213 -4.73 3.47 13.47
CA LEU A 213 -5.40 2.35 12.83
C LEU A 213 -6.90 2.61 12.80
N VAL A 214 -7.44 2.58 11.60
CA VAL A 214 -8.88 2.64 11.36
C VAL A 214 -9.29 1.29 10.81
N ILE A 215 -10.36 0.70 11.32
CA ILE A 215 -11.01 -0.39 10.60
C ILE A 215 -11.39 0.16 9.22
N ALA A 216 -10.85 -0.46 8.17
CA ALA A 216 -11.34 -0.15 6.84
C ALA A 216 -12.82 -0.53 6.85
N ASP A 217 -13.71 0.46 6.67
CA ASP A 217 -15.13 0.21 6.44
C ASP A 217 -15.26 -1.02 5.55
N GLY A 218 -15.92 -2.07 6.02
CA GLY A 218 -16.05 -3.30 5.26
C GLY A 218 -16.51 -2.98 3.84
N ASP A 219 -15.72 -3.39 2.83
CA ASP A 219 -16.04 -3.13 1.42
C ASP A 219 -17.31 -3.90 0.99
N ILE A 220 -17.64 -4.97 1.73
CA ILE A 220 -18.86 -5.74 1.54
C ILE A 220 -20.01 -5.06 2.28
N ARG A 221 -21.12 -4.80 1.59
CA ARG A 221 -22.36 -4.30 2.18
C ARG A 221 -23.47 -5.32 2.01
N ILE A 222 -24.17 -5.60 3.11
CA ILE A 222 -25.29 -6.53 3.13
C ILE A 222 -26.46 -5.80 3.79
N ALA A 223 -27.59 -5.71 3.12
CA ALA A 223 -28.83 -5.27 3.72
C ALA A 223 -29.85 -6.40 3.60
N ALA A 224 -30.24 -6.98 4.72
CA ALA A 224 -31.05 -8.19 4.75
C ALA A 224 -31.78 -8.36 6.08
N ARG A 225 -32.81 -9.22 6.06
CA ARG A 225 -33.51 -9.67 7.26
C ARG A 225 -32.67 -10.71 8.01
N ILE A 226 -32.70 -10.64 9.35
CA ILE A 226 -32.10 -11.64 10.23
C ILE A 226 -32.91 -12.94 10.19
N ILE A 227 -32.24 -14.07 10.05
CA ILE A 227 -32.80 -15.42 10.15
C ILE A 227 -32.47 -16.04 11.50
N GLU A 228 -31.26 -15.78 12.03
CA GLU A 228 -30.79 -16.34 13.29
C GLU A 228 -29.78 -15.42 13.95
N VAL A 229 -29.78 -15.42 15.28
CA VAL A 229 -28.77 -14.75 16.11
C VAL A 229 -28.24 -15.80 17.07
N ASP A 230 -26.94 -16.09 16.98
CA ASP A 230 -26.23 -16.91 17.97
C ASP A 230 -25.29 -16.00 18.75
N GLN A 231 -25.60 -15.81 20.03
CA GLN A 231 -24.93 -14.86 20.90
C GLN A 231 -24.03 -15.56 21.92
N SER A 232 -22.79 -15.10 22.00
CA SER A 232 -21.82 -15.50 23.03
C SER A 232 -21.51 -14.35 24.03
N GLY A 233 -22.01 -13.15 23.74
CA GLY A 233 -22.01 -11.96 24.58
C GLY A 233 -22.72 -10.80 23.87
N GLY A 234 -22.80 -9.63 24.50
CA GLY A 234 -23.56 -8.49 23.94
C GLY A 234 -23.14 -8.07 22.52
N LYS A 235 -21.84 -8.13 22.19
CA LYS A 235 -21.33 -7.86 20.84
C LYS A 235 -20.67 -9.04 20.14
N ASN A 236 -20.49 -10.17 20.84
CA ASN A 236 -19.75 -11.32 20.32
C ASN A 236 -20.73 -12.42 19.92
N GLY A 237 -20.70 -12.84 18.67
CA GLY A 237 -21.61 -13.86 18.17
C GLY A 237 -21.63 -13.95 16.65
N THR A 238 -22.69 -14.54 16.12
CA THR A 238 -22.95 -14.60 14.69
C THR A 238 -24.38 -14.21 14.37
N LEU A 239 -24.55 -13.47 13.28
CA LEU A 239 -25.82 -13.15 12.65
C LEU A 239 -25.95 -13.96 11.35
N THR A 240 -27.01 -14.73 11.23
CA THR A 240 -27.38 -15.35 9.95
C THR A 240 -28.42 -14.47 9.28
N VAL A 241 -28.15 -14.00 8.07
CA VAL A 241 -29.05 -13.12 7.31
C VAL A 241 -29.50 -13.76 6.00
N ASP A 242 -30.70 -13.38 5.55
CA ASP A 242 -31.32 -13.89 4.33
C ASP A 242 -30.59 -13.41 3.07
N ALA A 243 -30.19 -14.33 2.21
CA ALA A 243 -29.55 -14.06 0.92
C ALA A 243 -30.43 -14.41 -0.28
N GLY A 244 -31.70 -14.76 -0.06
CA GLY A 244 -32.65 -15.17 -1.09
C GLY A 244 -32.47 -16.62 -1.55
N ASP A 245 -33.49 -17.20 -2.18
CA ASP A 245 -33.53 -18.61 -2.62
C ASP A 245 -33.26 -19.63 -1.51
N ALA A 246 -33.78 -19.37 -0.31
CA ALA A 246 -33.54 -20.18 0.90
C ALA A 246 -32.05 -20.31 1.28
N ARG A 247 -31.20 -19.38 0.83
CA ARG A 247 -29.79 -19.27 1.22
C ARG A 247 -29.61 -18.21 2.29
N SER A 248 -28.51 -18.31 3.00
CA SER A 248 -28.16 -17.39 4.07
C SER A 248 -26.67 -17.09 4.10
N LEU A 249 -26.32 -15.92 4.62
CA LEU A 249 -24.96 -15.52 4.95
C LEU A 249 -24.78 -15.52 6.46
N VAL A 250 -23.69 -16.10 6.94
CA VAL A 250 -23.30 -16.03 8.35
C VAL A 250 -22.26 -14.92 8.50
N VAL A 251 -22.53 -13.97 9.38
CA VAL A 251 -21.68 -12.83 9.67
C VAL A 251 -21.27 -12.87 11.14
N ARG A 252 -19.96 -12.92 11.39
CA ARG A 252 -19.38 -12.87 12.74
C ARG A 252 -19.33 -11.43 13.23
N THR A 253 -19.62 -11.24 14.51
CA THR A 253 -19.49 -9.96 15.21
C THR A 253 -18.58 -10.13 16.41
N ASP A 254 -17.87 -9.07 16.78
CA ASP A 254 -17.09 -9.05 18.01
C ASP A 254 -17.03 -7.64 18.61
N ASN A 255 -16.22 -7.48 19.67
CA ASN A 255 -16.07 -6.18 20.35
C ASN A 255 -15.52 -5.06 19.44
N SER A 256 -14.95 -5.37 18.27
CA SER A 256 -14.52 -4.40 17.27
C SER A 256 -15.66 -3.92 16.36
N SER A 257 -16.78 -4.65 16.29
CA SER A 257 -17.96 -4.27 15.52
C SER A 257 -18.71 -3.11 16.17
N GLN A 258 -19.07 -2.11 15.36
CA GLN A 258 -19.93 -0.99 15.77
C GLN A 258 -21.40 -1.35 15.58
N PHE A 259 -22.25 -0.92 16.51
CA PHE A 259 -23.68 -1.20 16.53
C PHE A 259 -24.43 0.12 16.64
N ALA A 260 -25.35 0.36 15.71
CA ALA A 260 -26.19 1.56 15.69
C ALA A 260 -27.66 1.15 15.50
N ASP A 261 -28.55 1.69 16.33
CA ASP A 261 -29.99 1.52 16.13
C ASP A 261 -30.57 2.81 15.56
N GLY A 262 -30.96 2.75 14.29
CA GLY A 262 -31.65 3.85 13.62
C GLY A 262 -33.13 3.57 13.41
N SER A 263 -33.67 2.53 14.03
CA SER A 263 -35.02 2.03 13.80
C SER A 263 -36.01 2.55 14.85
N THR A 264 -37.29 2.40 14.57
CA THR A 264 -38.38 2.61 15.54
C THR A 264 -38.43 1.56 16.66
N ALA A 265 -37.61 0.51 16.56
CA ALA A 265 -37.49 -0.53 17.57
C ALA A 265 -36.39 -0.24 18.61
N ASP A 266 -35.68 0.90 18.49
CA ASP A 266 -34.91 1.51 19.57
C ASP A 266 -35.89 2.02 20.66
N LEU A 267 -36.08 1.22 21.72
CA LEU A 267 -37.05 1.51 22.77
C LEU A 267 -36.48 2.36 23.91
N ASP A 268 -35.16 2.39 24.09
CA ASP A 268 -34.50 3.12 25.16
C ASP A 268 -33.88 4.45 24.70
N GLY A 269 -33.78 4.66 23.38
CA GLY A 269 -33.37 5.89 22.74
C GLY A 269 -31.87 6.16 22.83
N ASP A 270 -31.06 5.11 23.03
CA ASP A 270 -29.61 5.24 23.13
C ASP A 270 -28.90 5.25 21.75
N ALA A 271 -29.66 5.01 20.68
CA ALA A 271 -29.20 4.95 19.28
C ALA A 271 -28.19 3.84 18.99
N THR A 272 -28.10 2.83 19.86
CA THR A 272 -27.25 1.65 19.75
C THR A 272 -28.07 0.39 20.09
N PHE A 273 -27.45 -0.78 19.96
CA PHE A 273 -28.07 -2.04 20.40
C PHE A 273 -26.99 -3.10 20.67
N ASP A 274 -27.34 -4.15 21.39
CA ASP A 274 -26.59 -5.39 21.53
C ASP A 274 -27.30 -6.58 20.83
N LEU A 275 -26.59 -7.70 20.63
CA LEU A 275 -27.13 -8.86 19.92
C LEU A 275 -28.41 -9.43 20.56
N ALA A 276 -28.63 -9.24 21.87
CA ALA A 276 -29.81 -9.75 22.57
C ALA A 276 -31.08 -8.94 22.25
N GLU A 277 -30.92 -7.73 21.71
CA GLU A 277 -32.01 -6.85 21.29
C GLU A 277 -32.50 -7.15 19.86
N LEU A 278 -31.73 -7.94 19.10
CA LEU A 278 -32.10 -8.37 17.76
C LEU A 278 -33.08 -9.55 17.77
N SER A 279 -33.93 -9.57 16.75
CA SER A 279 -34.95 -10.57 16.50
C SER A 279 -35.00 -10.97 15.02
N MET A 280 -35.65 -12.10 14.71
CA MET A 280 -35.77 -12.61 13.34
C MET A 280 -36.67 -11.75 12.42
N VAL A 281 -37.31 -10.70 12.96
CA VAL A 281 -38.08 -9.73 12.14
C VAL A 281 -37.26 -8.50 11.79
N ASP A 282 -36.09 -8.33 12.40
CA ASP A 282 -35.25 -7.15 12.20
C ASP A 282 -34.55 -7.19 10.85
N PHE A 283 -34.43 -5.99 10.27
CA PHE A 283 -33.66 -5.74 9.06
C PHE A 283 -32.40 -4.97 9.44
N VAL A 284 -31.26 -5.43 8.94
CA VAL A 284 -29.96 -4.86 9.26
C VAL A 284 -29.19 -4.49 8.01
N GLU A 285 -28.48 -3.37 8.07
CA GLU A 285 -27.43 -3.02 7.14
C GLU A 285 -26.08 -3.32 7.79
N ILE A 286 -25.30 -4.20 7.17
CA ILE A 286 -24.02 -4.68 7.65
C ILE A 286 -22.93 -4.24 6.68
N ARG A 287 -21.86 -3.66 7.23
CA ARG A 287 -20.57 -3.52 6.56
C ARG A 287 -19.66 -4.62 7.09
N ALA A 288 -19.03 -5.36 6.19
CA ALA A 288 -18.17 -6.48 6.54
C ALA A 288 -16.96 -6.60 5.62
N PHE A 289 -15.96 -7.35 6.06
CA PHE A 289 -14.89 -7.87 5.23
C PHE A 289 -14.86 -9.41 5.32
N GLN A 290 -14.24 -10.08 4.34
CA GLN A 290 -13.92 -11.50 4.46
C GLN A 290 -12.51 -11.66 5.03
N ASN A 291 -12.34 -12.48 6.06
CA ASN A 291 -11.01 -12.85 6.57
C ASN A 291 -10.34 -13.93 5.69
N ASP A 292 -9.13 -14.36 6.05
CA ASP A 292 -8.37 -15.40 5.33
C ASP A 292 -9.08 -16.77 5.28
N ALA A 293 -10.03 -17.01 6.20
CA ALA A 293 -10.87 -18.20 6.22
C ALA A 293 -12.17 -18.03 5.40
N ALA A 294 -12.30 -16.92 4.66
CA ALA A 294 -13.49 -16.50 3.92
C ALA A 294 -14.73 -16.24 4.78
N GLU A 295 -14.58 -16.09 6.10
CA GLU A 295 -15.65 -15.74 7.02
C GLU A 295 -15.95 -14.25 6.93
N LEU A 296 -17.24 -13.88 6.90
CA LEU A 296 -17.66 -12.49 6.96
C LEU A 296 -17.54 -11.98 8.41
N VAL A 297 -16.80 -10.90 8.60
CA VAL A 297 -16.64 -10.22 9.88
C VAL A 297 -17.20 -8.82 9.77
N ALA A 298 -18.18 -8.49 10.61
CA ALA A 298 -18.83 -7.19 10.60
C ALA A 298 -17.94 -6.10 11.22
N THR A 299 -17.86 -4.96 10.55
CA THR A 299 -17.23 -3.74 11.07
C THR A 299 -18.27 -2.78 11.64
N HIS A 300 -19.43 -2.71 11.00
CA HIS A 300 -20.55 -1.87 11.41
C HIS A 300 -21.86 -2.57 11.10
N ILE A 301 -22.79 -2.53 12.04
CA ILE A 301 -24.13 -3.07 11.89
C ILE A 301 -25.10 -1.99 12.32
N LYS A 302 -26.04 -1.69 11.43
CA LYS A 302 -27.13 -0.77 11.71
C LYS A 302 -28.46 -1.48 11.63
N ARG A 303 -29.22 -1.48 12.71
CA ARG A 303 -30.63 -1.89 12.70
C ARG A 303 -31.45 -0.77 12.07
N GLN A 304 -32.32 -1.15 11.14
CA GLN A 304 -33.12 -0.22 10.34
C GLN A 304 -34.59 -0.63 10.43
N ASP A 305 -35.48 0.34 10.21
CA ASP A 305 -36.88 0.02 9.95
C ASP A 305 -36.98 -0.84 8.68
N SER A 306 -37.89 -1.81 8.68
CA SER A 306 -37.97 -2.86 7.66
C SER A 306 -37.91 -2.31 6.23
N GLU A 307 -36.78 -2.52 5.55
CA GLU A 307 -36.70 -2.45 4.08
C GLU A 307 -37.17 -3.79 3.49
N GLN A 308 -37.70 -3.76 2.26
CA GLN A 308 -38.27 -4.96 1.63
C GLN A 308 -37.29 -5.72 0.74
N ASP A 309 -36.16 -5.11 0.39
CA ASP A 309 -35.27 -5.66 -0.63
C ASP A 309 -33.91 -6.06 -0.06
N ILE A 310 -33.51 -7.29 -0.34
CA ILE A 310 -32.15 -7.75 -0.10
C ILE A 310 -31.21 -6.96 -1.02
N ARG A 311 -30.15 -6.39 -0.42
CA ARG A 311 -29.06 -5.71 -1.12
C ARG A 311 -27.74 -6.37 -0.73
N LEU A 312 -26.92 -6.67 -1.74
CA LEU A 312 -25.57 -7.19 -1.54
C LEU A 312 -24.61 -6.44 -2.46
N GLU A 313 -23.52 -5.95 -1.90
CA GLU A 313 -22.40 -5.36 -2.64
C GLU A 313 -21.13 -6.11 -2.23
N ALA A 314 -20.46 -6.74 -3.19
CA ALA A 314 -19.33 -7.62 -2.94
C ALA A 314 -18.45 -7.79 -4.20
N PRO A 315 -17.22 -8.31 -4.05
CA PRO A 315 -16.37 -8.68 -5.19
C PRO A 315 -17.03 -9.70 -6.10
N LEU A 316 -17.01 -9.42 -7.41
CA LEU A 316 -17.42 -10.38 -8.44
C LEU A 316 -16.42 -11.53 -8.53
N GLU A 317 -16.85 -12.76 -8.26
CA GLU A 317 -15.98 -13.94 -8.31
C GLU A 317 -16.01 -14.64 -9.67
N SER A 318 -17.19 -14.70 -10.29
CA SER A 318 -17.40 -15.27 -11.62
C SER A 318 -18.73 -14.80 -12.19
N TYR A 319 -18.91 -14.91 -13.51
CA TYR A 319 -20.20 -14.68 -14.14
C TYR A 319 -20.35 -15.45 -15.46
N THR A 320 -21.60 -15.63 -15.86
CA THR A 320 -22.00 -15.99 -17.22
C THR A 320 -22.97 -14.90 -17.67
N SER A 321 -22.61 -14.15 -18.71
CA SER A 321 -23.39 -13.02 -19.20
C SER A 321 -24.86 -13.40 -19.40
N ASP A 322 -25.78 -12.56 -18.93
CA ASP A 322 -27.23 -12.76 -18.98
C ASP A 322 -27.76 -14.03 -18.29
N VAL A 323 -26.92 -14.73 -17.52
CA VAL A 323 -27.32 -15.98 -16.84
C VAL A 323 -27.11 -15.88 -15.33
N SER A 324 -25.89 -15.53 -14.89
CA SER A 324 -25.58 -15.52 -13.46
C SER A 324 -24.34 -14.71 -13.11
N VAL A 325 -24.29 -14.21 -11.87
CA VAL A 325 -23.07 -13.67 -11.23
C VAL A 325 -22.82 -14.38 -9.90
N THR A 326 -21.57 -14.55 -9.49
CA THR A 326 -21.21 -15.15 -8.22
C THR A 326 -20.60 -14.12 -7.30
N LEU A 327 -21.20 -13.95 -6.11
CA LEU A 327 -20.75 -13.06 -5.04
C LEU A 327 -20.71 -13.85 -3.73
N LEU A 328 -19.61 -13.76 -2.98
CA LEU A 328 -19.44 -14.46 -1.69
C LEU A 328 -19.68 -15.98 -1.81
N GLY A 329 -19.18 -16.59 -2.87
CA GLY A 329 -19.37 -18.01 -3.19
C GLY A 329 -20.78 -18.40 -3.63
N MET A 330 -21.71 -17.46 -3.77
CA MET A 330 -23.11 -17.74 -4.11
C MET A 330 -23.47 -17.27 -5.53
N PRO A 331 -24.00 -18.16 -6.40
CA PRO A 331 -24.46 -17.76 -7.73
C PRO A 331 -25.85 -17.12 -7.65
N PHE A 332 -26.00 -15.91 -8.16
CA PHE A 332 -27.27 -15.21 -8.31
C PHE A 332 -27.70 -15.25 -9.77
N MET A 333 -28.97 -15.61 -10.00
CA MET A 333 -29.51 -15.72 -11.35
C MET A 333 -29.86 -14.35 -11.91
N VAL A 334 -29.58 -14.16 -13.19
CA VAL A 334 -29.92 -12.94 -13.93
C VAL A 334 -31.10 -13.27 -14.84
N GLY A 335 -32.15 -12.47 -14.74
CA GLY A 335 -33.41 -12.68 -15.46
C GLY A 335 -33.62 -11.66 -16.56
N SER A 336 -34.61 -11.90 -17.41
CA SER A 336 -34.98 -10.94 -18.48
C SER A 336 -35.46 -9.58 -17.97
N ASN A 337 -35.82 -9.49 -16.69
CA ASN A 337 -36.31 -8.28 -16.03
C ASN A 337 -35.25 -7.58 -15.19
N THR A 338 -34.01 -8.10 -15.13
CA THR A 338 -32.92 -7.48 -14.37
C THR A 338 -32.59 -6.11 -14.98
N LEU A 339 -32.59 -5.07 -14.15
CA LEU A 339 -32.19 -3.72 -14.52
C LEU A 339 -30.69 -3.53 -14.30
N TYR A 340 -30.03 -2.73 -15.14
CA TYR A 340 -28.58 -2.51 -15.06
C TYR A 340 -28.23 -1.03 -14.93
N GLU A 341 -27.22 -0.72 -14.12
CA GLU A 341 -26.65 0.62 -14.01
C GLU A 341 -25.12 0.59 -14.08
N LEU A 342 -24.55 1.52 -14.84
CA LEU A 342 -23.13 1.84 -14.85
C LEU A 342 -22.95 3.29 -14.40
N ASN A 343 -22.17 3.52 -13.34
CA ASN A 343 -21.96 4.87 -12.77
C ASN A 343 -23.26 5.60 -12.44
N ASP A 344 -24.20 4.90 -11.80
CA ASP A 344 -25.55 5.42 -11.50
C ASP A 344 -26.37 5.84 -12.75
N VAL A 345 -25.95 5.42 -13.95
CA VAL A 345 -26.69 5.64 -15.19
C VAL A 345 -27.24 4.31 -15.69
N ALA A 346 -28.54 4.26 -15.96
CA ALA A 346 -29.19 3.08 -16.52
C ALA A 346 -28.53 2.66 -17.84
N THR A 347 -28.29 1.36 -17.99
CA THR A 347 -27.67 0.76 -19.18
C THR A 347 -28.38 -0.52 -19.59
N ASP A 348 -27.99 -1.11 -20.73
CA ASP A 348 -28.42 -2.44 -21.13
C ASP A 348 -27.46 -3.54 -20.65
N ALA A 349 -27.92 -4.79 -20.73
CA ALA A 349 -27.15 -5.93 -20.27
C ALA A 349 -25.81 -6.10 -21.00
N LEU A 350 -25.79 -5.87 -22.32
CA LEU A 350 -24.60 -6.01 -23.14
C LEU A 350 -23.48 -5.07 -22.66
N ASN A 351 -23.82 -3.81 -22.43
CA ASN A 351 -22.88 -2.80 -21.94
C ASN A 351 -22.49 -3.07 -20.47
N PHE A 352 -23.43 -3.52 -19.64
CA PHE A 352 -23.14 -3.88 -18.25
C PHE A 352 -22.16 -5.05 -18.15
N PHE A 353 -22.46 -6.20 -18.76
CA PHE A 353 -21.59 -7.39 -18.73
C PHE A 353 -20.29 -7.18 -19.51
N GLY A 354 -20.28 -6.31 -20.50
CA GLY A 354 -19.06 -5.89 -21.20
C GLY A 354 -18.14 -5.02 -20.34
N ALA A 355 -18.66 -4.39 -19.28
CA ALA A 355 -17.88 -3.57 -18.35
C ALA A 355 -17.42 -4.35 -17.09
N LEU A 356 -17.95 -5.55 -16.84
CA LEU A 356 -17.59 -6.35 -15.67
C LEU A 356 -16.18 -6.96 -15.78
N ASN A 357 -15.46 -6.89 -14.68
CA ASN A 357 -14.23 -7.64 -14.43
C ASN A 357 -14.37 -8.43 -13.12
N ILE A 358 -13.73 -9.59 -13.05
CA ILE A 358 -13.61 -10.33 -11.79
C ILE A 358 -12.89 -9.45 -10.77
N GLY A 359 -13.44 -9.36 -9.56
CA GLY A 359 -12.97 -8.48 -8.48
C GLY A 359 -13.71 -7.15 -8.38
N ASP A 360 -14.50 -6.75 -9.40
CA ASP A 360 -15.29 -5.52 -9.35
C ASP A 360 -16.31 -5.54 -8.21
N MET A 361 -16.55 -4.38 -7.58
CA MET A 361 -17.69 -4.23 -6.65
C MET A 361 -18.98 -4.17 -7.45
N VAL A 362 -19.71 -5.28 -7.40
CA VAL A 362 -21.03 -5.37 -7.99
C VAL A 362 -22.05 -5.30 -6.89
N ARG A 363 -22.99 -4.36 -7.04
CA ARG A 363 -24.18 -4.27 -6.18
C ARG A 363 -25.34 -4.96 -6.85
N ILE A 364 -25.96 -5.91 -6.16
CA ILE A 364 -27.24 -6.51 -6.50
C ILE A 364 -28.32 -6.03 -5.53
N MET A 365 -29.54 -5.82 -6.04
CA MET A 365 -30.70 -5.37 -5.30
C MET A 365 -31.96 -6.10 -5.75
N GLY A 366 -32.94 -6.21 -4.84
CA GLY A 366 -34.23 -6.81 -5.14
C GLY A 366 -34.07 -8.29 -5.51
N VAL A 367 -33.30 -9.04 -4.73
CA VAL A 367 -33.16 -10.49 -4.92
C VAL A 367 -34.51 -11.15 -4.60
N GLU A 368 -35.15 -11.71 -5.62
CA GLU A 368 -36.42 -12.41 -5.49
C GLU A 368 -36.27 -13.69 -4.65
N PRO A 369 -37.37 -14.24 -4.10
CA PRO A 369 -37.35 -15.51 -3.38
C PRO A 369 -36.80 -16.70 -4.17
N ASN A 370 -36.72 -16.61 -5.50
CA ASN A 370 -36.15 -17.61 -6.40
C ASN A 370 -34.66 -17.36 -6.73
N GLY A 371 -34.03 -16.36 -6.10
CA GLY A 371 -32.62 -16.02 -6.30
C GLY A 371 -32.32 -15.14 -7.52
N THR A 372 -33.34 -14.69 -8.25
CA THR A 372 -33.19 -13.79 -9.40
C THR A 372 -32.95 -12.36 -8.94
N VAL A 373 -31.99 -11.69 -9.55
CA VAL A 373 -31.65 -10.30 -9.22
C VAL A 373 -32.57 -9.32 -9.94
N GLY A 374 -33.24 -8.43 -9.22
CA GLY A 374 -34.06 -7.36 -9.81
C GLY A 374 -33.23 -6.22 -10.42
N LYS A 375 -32.11 -5.86 -9.79
CA LYS A 375 -31.22 -4.79 -10.30
C LYS A 375 -29.76 -5.06 -9.98
N MET A 376 -28.89 -4.76 -10.94
CA MET A 376 -27.43 -4.79 -10.82
C MET A 376 -26.85 -3.40 -11.08
N SER A 377 -25.85 -3.00 -10.30
CA SER A 377 -25.16 -1.73 -10.45
C SER A 377 -23.66 -1.92 -10.30
N LEU A 378 -22.90 -1.24 -11.16
CA LEU A 378 -21.45 -1.22 -11.17
C LEU A 378 -21.00 0.25 -11.28
N GLN A 379 -20.13 0.67 -10.38
CA GLN A 379 -19.43 1.95 -10.49
C GLN A 379 -18.21 1.77 -11.40
N ALA A 380 -18.47 1.65 -12.70
CA ALA A 380 -17.44 1.39 -13.71
C ALA A 380 -16.62 2.64 -14.03
N VAL A 381 -15.30 2.60 -13.90
CA VAL A 381 -14.48 3.70 -14.40
C VAL A 381 -14.76 3.94 -15.91
N SER A 382 -15.36 5.08 -16.27
CA SER A 382 -16.01 5.28 -17.59
C SER A 382 -15.09 4.94 -18.78
N THR A 383 -15.50 3.98 -19.61
CA THR A 383 -14.97 3.73 -20.94
C THR A 383 -15.75 4.57 -21.97
N GLY A 384 -15.08 5.41 -22.77
CA GLY A 384 -15.72 6.08 -23.92
C GLY A 384 -16.14 5.07 -25.01
N PRO A 385 -17.03 5.45 -25.96
CA PRO A 385 -17.69 4.48 -26.83
C PRO A 385 -16.86 4.12 -28.08
N GLY A 386 -16.75 2.82 -28.36
CA GLY A 386 -16.93 2.29 -29.72
C GLY A 386 -15.77 1.51 -30.35
N ALA A 387 -15.95 0.19 -30.48
CA ALA A 387 -15.83 -0.53 -31.76
C ALA A 387 -16.48 -1.93 -31.62
N GLY A 388 -17.54 -2.18 -32.41
CA GLY A 388 -18.22 -3.47 -32.46
C GLY A 388 -17.41 -4.56 -33.20
N PRO A 389 -17.87 -5.83 -33.14
CA PRO A 389 -17.12 -6.97 -33.68
C PRO A 389 -17.32 -7.11 -35.20
N VAL A 390 -16.24 -7.40 -35.93
CA VAL A 390 -16.27 -7.88 -37.33
C VAL A 390 -15.91 -9.38 -37.31
N PRO A 391 -16.61 -10.25 -38.09
CA PRO A 391 -16.59 -11.69 -37.89
C PRO A 391 -15.38 -12.41 -38.52
N ASP A 392 -15.14 -13.58 -37.92
CA ASP A 392 -14.15 -14.62 -38.21
C ASP A 392 -14.10 -15.13 -39.66
N THR A 393 -12.88 -15.30 -40.19
CA THR A 393 -12.55 -16.30 -41.22
C THR A 393 -11.18 -16.91 -40.94
N THR A 394 -11.16 -18.04 -40.24
CA THR A 394 -10.06 -19.02 -40.10
C THR A 394 -9.77 -19.79 -41.41
N PRO A 395 -8.74 -20.66 -41.55
CA PRO A 395 -7.70 -21.11 -40.59
C PRO A 395 -6.25 -21.22 -41.15
N ASP A 396 -5.34 -21.69 -40.28
CA ASP A 396 -4.08 -22.45 -40.51
C ASP A 396 -2.76 -21.64 -40.34
N SER A 397 -1.74 -22.02 -39.56
CA SER A 397 -1.25 -23.33 -39.08
C SER A 397 -0.19 -23.16 -37.97
N GLY A 398 -0.14 -24.07 -36.98
CA GLY A 398 1.03 -24.27 -36.07
C GLY A 398 0.66 -24.43 -34.58
N PRO A 399 1.20 -25.43 -33.85
CA PRO A 399 0.57 -25.96 -32.64
C PRO A 399 0.67 -24.99 -31.45
N ALA A 400 -0.48 -24.68 -30.86
CA ALA A 400 -0.57 -23.99 -29.58
C ALA A 400 -0.08 -24.92 -28.46
N THR A 401 1.19 -24.81 -28.10
CA THR A 401 1.70 -25.34 -26.84
C THR A 401 1.32 -24.39 -25.70
N GLY A 402 0.13 -24.63 -25.14
CA GLY A 402 -0.10 -24.69 -23.69
C GLY A 402 -0.04 -23.43 -22.85
N LEU A 403 0.05 -22.21 -23.40
CA LEU A 403 -0.08 -21.01 -22.58
C LEU A 403 -1.51 -20.89 -22.04
N THR A 404 -1.63 -20.83 -20.71
CA THR A 404 -2.87 -20.68 -19.96
C THR A 404 -3.02 -19.29 -19.32
N GLY A 405 -1.98 -18.46 -19.34
CA GLY A 405 -2.00 -17.13 -18.74
C GLY A 405 -0.74 -16.31 -18.96
N ILE A 406 -0.79 -15.04 -18.58
CA ILE A 406 0.37 -14.14 -18.49
C ILE A 406 0.45 -13.64 -17.05
N ASN A 407 1.61 -13.78 -16.42
CA ASN A 407 1.90 -13.12 -15.15
C ASN A 407 2.63 -11.81 -15.42
N VAL A 408 2.19 -10.73 -14.80
CA VAL A 408 2.81 -9.40 -14.90
C VAL A 408 3.45 -9.08 -13.55
N SER A 409 4.70 -8.64 -13.55
CA SER A 409 5.40 -8.19 -12.35
C SER A 409 5.96 -6.80 -12.54
N PHE A 410 5.91 -5.99 -11.50
CA PHE A 410 6.43 -4.64 -11.44
C PHE A 410 7.74 -4.63 -10.68
N LYS A 411 8.72 -3.87 -11.15
CA LYS A 411 9.97 -3.69 -10.43
C LYS A 411 9.69 -2.86 -9.19
N LEU A 412 9.95 -3.44 -8.03
CA LEU A 412 9.80 -2.76 -6.76
C LEU A 412 10.78 -1.59 -6.72
N ASP A 413 10.33 -0.42 -6.28
CA ASP A 413 11.20 0.75 -6.19
C ASP A 413 12.40 0.39 -5.32
N PRO A 414 13.65 0.54 -5.81
CA PRO A 414 14.83 0.17 -5.04
C PRO A 414 14.92 0.87 -3.68
N ARG A 415 14.22 2.01 -3.49
CA ARG A 415 14.01 2.70 -2.20
C ARG A 415 13.27 1.85 -1.17
N LEU A 416 12.30 1.06 -1.60
CA LEU A 416 11.47 0.21 -0.74
C LEU A 416 12.20 -1.07 -0.30
N THR A 417 13.35 -1.39 -0.90
CA THR A 417 14.12 -2.61 -0.61
C THR A 417 15.53 -2.35 -0.09
N ARG A 418 15.87 -1.11 0.28
CA ARG A 418 17.27 -0.69 0.53
C ARG A 418 17.99 -1.41 1.67
N THR A 419 17.28 -2.11 2.56
CA THR A 419 17.88 -2.78 3.72
C THR A 419 18.43 -4.19 3.43
N HIS A 420 18.06 -4.80 2.30
CA HIS A 420 18.64 -6.07 1.84
C HIS A 420 18.90 -6.06 0.33
N TYR A 421 20.17 -6.07 -0.07
CA TYR A 421 20.57 -6.20 -1.48
C TYR A 421 20.24 -7.61 -2.00
N LEU A 422 18.98 -7.83 -2.41
CA LEU A 422 18.49 -9.09 -3.00
C LEU A 422 18.43 -9.04 -4.54
N GLY A 423 19.04 -8.01 -5.16
CA GLY A 423 18.96 -7.76 -6.60
C GLY A 423 17.66 -7.05 -7.01
N ASP A 424 17.40 -6.97 -8.32
CA ASP A 424 16.14 -6.42 -8.85
C ASP A 424 14.96 -7.27 -8.35
N ARG A 425 14.15 -6.69 -7.46
CA ARG A 425 12.96 -7.34 -6.90
C ARG A 425 11.75 -7.00 -7.75
N TRP A 426 10.98 -8.02 -8.09
CA TRP A 426 9.78 -7.90 -8.90
C TRP A 426 8.60 -8.47 -8.14
N VAL A 427 7.49 -7.74 -8.11
CA VAL A 427 6.28 -8.10 -7.37
C VAL A 427 5.07 -8.13 -8.29
N SER A 428 4.10 -8.99 -8.01
CA SER A 428 2.87 -9.13 -8.79
C SER A 428 1.63 -8.91 -7.91
N PRO A 429 1.50 -7.77 -7.22
CA PRO A 429 0.32 -7.49 -6.40
C PRO A 429 -0.91 -7.25 -7.30
N PRO A 430 -2.14 -7.51 -6.82
CA PRO A 430 -3.36 -7.14 -7.54
C PRO A 430 -3.45 -5.64 -7.86
N LEU A 431 -2.83 -4.81 -7.01
CA LEU A 431 -2.70 -3.36 -7.18
C LEU A 431 -1.25 -2.94 -6.93
N TYR A 432 -0.63 -2.27 -7.89
CA TYR A 432 0.70 -1.68 -7.80
C TYR A 432 0.59 -0.16 -7.79
N THR A 433 1.22 0.51 -6.83
CA THR A 433 1.17 1.97 -6.70
C THR A 433 2.56 2.58 -6.78
N ARG A 434 2.70 3.72 -7.48
CA ARG A 434 3.95 4.49 -7.55
C ARG A 434 3.68 5.98 -7.64
N ILE A 435 4.46 6.79 -6.94
CA ILE A 435 4.39 8.26 -6.98
C ILE A 435 5.53 8.81 -7.84
N GLN A 436 5.28 9.89 -8.56
CA GLN A 436 6.26 10.62 -9.36
C GLN A 436 7.28 11.32 -8.48
N GLU A 437 8.57 11.09 -8.75
CA GLU A 437 9.64 11.91 -8.18
C GLU A 437 9.59 13.33 -8.75
N PRO A 438 9.68 14.39 -7.91
CA PRO A 438 9.78 15.76 -8.39
C PRO A 438 10.88 15.91 -9.45
N GLY A 439 10.53 16.51 -10.59
CA GLY A 439 11.48 16.75 -11.69
C GLY A 439 11.86 15.53 -12.54
N ARG A 440 11.24 14.36 -12.33
CA ARG A 440 11.44 13.17 -13.18
C ARG A 440 10.14 12.66 -13.81
N PRO A 441 10.20 12.07 -15.01
CA PRO A 441 9.05 11.37 -15.57
C PRO A 441 8.68 10.18 -14.70
N LEU A 442 7.38 10.03 -14.40
CA LEU A 442 6.87 8.86 -13.69
C LEU A 442 6.95 7.66 -14.63
N THR A 443 7.87 6.75 -14.31
CA THR A 443 8.08 5.52 -15.09
C THR A 443 7.83 4.30 -14.23
N VAL A 444 7.44 3.18 -14.83
CA VAL A 444 7.25 1.89 -14.16
C VAL A 444 7.92 0.82 -15.02
N GLU A 445 8.93 0.15 -14.47
CA GLU A 445 9.53 -1.02 -15.11
C GLU A 445 8.61 -2.23 -14.87
N VAL A 446 8.21 -2.89 -15.94
CA VAL A 446 7.29 -4.02 -15.92
C VAL A 446 7.91 -5.18 -16.68
N ARG A 447 7.74 -6.40 -16.16
CA ARG A 447 8.10 -7.63 -16.85
C ARG A 447 6.94 -8.61 -16.87
N THR A 448 6.99 -9.55 -17.80
CA THR A 448 5.96 -10.56 -18.00
C THR A 448 6.55 -11.94 -18.16
N GLN A 449 5.79 -12.95 -17.75
CA GLN A 449 6.10 -14.35 -17.98
C GLN A 449 4.83 -15.06 -18.44
N GLY A 450 4.94 -15.92 -19.45
CA GLY A 450 3.84 -16.80 -19.83
C GLY A 450 3.69 -17.90 -18.80
N LEU A 451 2.48 -18.43 -18.66
CA LEU A 451 2.20 -19.58 -17.81
C LEU A 451 1.73 -20.73 -18.68
N ALA A 452 2.37 -21.88 -18.58
CA ALA A 452 1.84 -23.15 -19.08
C ALA A 452 1.36 -23.99 -17.89
N GLY A 453 0.08 -23.84 -17.53
CA GLY A 453 -0.45 -24.27 -16.24
C GLY A 453 0.16 -23.44 -15.10
N ARG A 454 0.96 -24.08 -14.25
CA ARG A 454 1.72 -23.41 -13.16
C ARG A 454 3.19 -23.16 -13.49
N THR A 455 3.64 -23.54 -14.68
CA THR A 455 5.06 -23.44 -15.06
C THR A 455 5.31 -22.12 -15.81
N PRO A 456 6.25 -21.28 -15.35
CA PRO A 456 6.66 -20.08 -16.09
C PRO A 456 7.35 -20.45 -17.40
N VAL A 457 7.00 -19.75 -18.48
CA VAL A 457 7.56 -19.92 -19.83
C VAL A 457 7.93 -18.54 -20.37
N ALA A 458 9.09 -18.43 -21.02
CA ALA A 458 9.51 -17.20 -21.69
C ALA A 458 8.53 -16.87 -22.83
N ILE A 459 8.14 -15.60 -22.93
CA ILE A 459 7.21 -15.09 -23.94
C ILE A 459 7.79 -13.83 -24.58
N ASN A 460 7.24 -13.41 -25.71
CA ASN A 460 7.57 -12.13 -26.34
C ASN A 460 6.26 -11.39 -26.64
N PRO A 461 5.63 -10.77 -25.63
CA PRO A 461 4.34 -10.14 -25.78
C PRO A 461 4.42 -8.80 -26.48
N GLU A 462 3.31 -8.41 -27.07
CA GLU A 462 3.04 -7.07 -27.58
C GLU A 462 2.28 -6.28 -26.52
N TRP A 463 2.69 -5.02 -26.33
CA TRP A 463 2.15 -4.09 -25.34
C TRP A 463 1.43 -2.95 -26.03
N ILE A 464 0.13 -2.84 -25.82
CA ILE A 464 -0.72 -1.88 -26.51
C ILE A 464 -1.41 -1.00 -25.48
N ALA A 465 -0.94 0.25 -25.37
CA ALA A 465 -1.62 1.27 -24.56
C ALA A 465 -2.91 1.70 -25.27
N GLU A 466 -4.04 1.66 -24.56
CA GLU A 466 -5.32 2.09 -25.12
C GLU A 466 -5.34 3.59 -25.42
N ILE A 467 -4.72 4.39 -24.56
CA ILE A 467 -4.60 5.84 -24.72
C ILE A 467 -3.12 6.25 -24.66
N PRO A 468 -2.42 6.31 -25.82
CA PRO A 468 -1.01 6.71 -25.91
C PRO A 468 -0.70 8.13 -25.41
N GLY A 469 -1.73 8.96 -25.14
CA GLY A 469 -1.57 10.29 -24.54
C GLY A 469 -1.48 10.28 -23.01
N ILE A 470 -1.86 9.18 -22.34
CA ILE A 470 -1.79 9.02 -20.89
C ILE A 470 -0.54 8.24 -20.50
N ILE A 471 -0.22 7.18 -21.24
CA ILE A 471 1.00 6.41 -21.08
C ILE A 471 1.69 6.12 -22.41
N SER A 472 2.98 5.85 -22.37
CA SER A 472 3.72 5.21 -23.46
C SER A 472 4.46 3.99 -22.93
N VAL A 473 4.71 3.00 -23.79
CA VAL A 473 5.44 1.78 -23.44
C VAL A 473 6.66 1.64 -24.35
N THR A 474 7.83 1.35 -23.78
CA THR A 474 9.08 1.22 -24.54
C THR A 474 9.96 0.10 -23.98
N PRO A 475 10.37 -0.89 -24.80
CA PRO A 475 9.85 -1.18 -26.14
C PRO A 475 8.36 -1.57 -26.11
N ASP A 476 7.67 -1.54 -27.24
CA ASP A 476 6.27 -2.00 -27.39
C ASP A 476 6.14 -3.52 -27.58
N ARG A 477 7.28 -4.22 -27.68
CA ARG A 477 7.39 -5.69 -27.71
C ARG A 477 8.53 -6.16 -26.83
N GLY A 478 8.30 -7.24 -26.09
CA GLY A 478 9.30 -7.82 -25.19
C GLY A 478 8.70 -8.24 -23.85
N ASP A 479 9.41 -9.12 -23.15
CA ASP A 479 9.04 -9.58 -21.82
C ASP A 479 9.37 -8.58 -20.70
N GLN A 480 10.13 -7.51 -21.00
CA GLN A 480 10.41 -6.40 -20.09
C GLN A 480 10.28 -5.06 -20.82
N VAL A 481 9.51 -4.13 -20.23
CA VAL A 481 9.19 -2.82 -20.80
C VAL A 481 9.21 -1.72 -19.75
N LEU A 482 9.31 -0.48 -20.21
CA LEU A 482 9.13 0.72 -19.40
C LEU A 482 7.80 1.38 -19.76
N ILE A 483 6.89 1.49 -18.79
CA ILE A 483 5.69 2.32 -18.91
C ILE A 483 6.06 3.74 -18.46
N THR A 484 5.85 4.73 -19.30
CA THR A 484 6.04 6.15 -18.97
C THR A 484 4.70 6.84 -18.92
N VAL A 485 4.38 7.47 -17.78
CA VAL A 485 3.19 8.29 -17.61
C VAL A 485 3.43 9.68 -18.22
N LEU A 486 2.52 10.08 -19.10
CA LEU A 486 2.60 11.32 -19.87
C LEU A 486 1.61 12.38 -19.38
N SER A 487 0.44 11.95 -18.89
CA SER A 487 -0.58 12.86 -18.37
C SER A 487 -1.47 12.15 -17.33
N VAL A 488 -2.22 12.94 -16.57
CA VAL A 488 -3.25 12.43 -15.65
C VAL A 488 -4.41 11.83 -16.44
N GLY A 489 -5.01 10.76 -15.91
CA GLY A 489 -6.10 10.07 -16.57
C GLY A 489 -6.11 8.57 -16.29
N ARG A 490 -7.09 7.87 -16.85
CA ARG A 490 -7.25 6.42 -16.75
C ARG A 490 -7.07 5.79 -18.14
N THR A 491 -6.30 4.72 -18.26
CA THR A 491 -6.06 3.99 -19.52
C THR A 491 -5.85 2.51 -19.24
N GLY A 492 -6.30 1.64 -20.15
CA GLY A 492 -5.83 0.26 -20.18
C GLY A 492 -4.46 0.14 -20.86
N LEU A 493 -3.80 -0.97 -20.56
CA LEU A 493 -2.62 -1.47 -21.25
C LEU A 493 -2.79 -2.97 -21.46
N ASN A 494 -2.94 -3.39 -22.71
CA ASN A 494 -3.11 -4.79 -23.06
C ASN A 494 -1.76 -5.43 -23.37
N VAL A 495 -1.51 -6.60 -22.79
CA VAL A 495 -0.34 -7.44 -23.01
C VAL A 495 -0.80 -8.72 -23.67
N ALA A 496 -0.41 -8.95 -24.94
CA ALA A 496 -0.88 -10.11 -25.69
C ALA A 496 0.27 -10.95 -26.27
N THR A 497 0.13 -12.27 -26.20
CA THR A 497 1.05 -13.21 -26.85
C THR A 497 0.35 -14.54 -27.12
N GLN A 498 0.57 -15.13 -28.31
CA GLN A 498 0.15 -16.50 -28.64
C GLN A 498 -1.32 -16.83 -28.29
N GLY A 499 -2.24 -15.87 -28.47
CA GLY A 499 -3.68 -16.05 -28.23
C GLY A 499 -4.13 -15.87 -26.78
N VAL A 500 -3.22 -15.53 -25.86
CA VAL A 500 -3.53 -15.14 -24.48
C VAL A 500 -3.28 -13.65 -24.32
N SER A 501 -4.16 -12.97 -23.60
CA SER A 501 -4.02 -11.55 -23.27
C SER A 501 -4.20 -11.30 -21.77
N LYS A 502 -3.57 -10.24 -21.28
CA LYS A 502 -3.79 -9.70 -19.93
C LYS A 502 -3.91 -8.19 -20.01
N SER A 503 -4.94 -7.66 -19.38
CA SER A 503 -5.19 -6.22 -19.30
C SER A 503 -4.66 -5.67 -17.98
N LEU A 504 -3.99 -4.53 -18.05
CA LEU A 504 -3.62 -3.73 -16.90
C LEU A 504 -4.43 -2.44 -16.93
N PHE A 505 -5.01 -2.05 -15.79
CA PHE A 505 -5.73 -0.78 -15.66
C PHE A 505 -4.87 0.23 -14.92
N ILE A 506 -4.52 1.31 -15.61
CA ILE A 506 -3.62 2.34 -15.12
C ILE A 506 -4.43 3.59 -14.82
N ASN A 507 -4.43 3.99 -13.56
CA ASN A 507 -5.09 5.20 -13.05
C ASN A 507 -4.03 6.18 -12.55
N VAL A 508 -3.87 7.28 -13.28
CA VAL A 508 -2.95 8.37 -12.96
C VAL A 508 -3.75 9.53 -12.40
N ARG A 509 -3.47 9.93 -11.16
CA ARG A 509 -4.13 11.05 -10.50
C ARG A 509 -3.12 12.08 -10.00
N PRO A 510 -3.49 13.36 -9.96
CA PRO A 510 -2.70 14.35 -9.23
C PRO A 510 -2.68 13.97 -7.74
N HIS A 511 -1.51 14.06 -7.12
CA HIS A 511 -1.29 13.85 -5.71
C HIS A 511 -0.33 14.94 -5.20
N LEU A 512 -0.90 15.95 -4.53
CA LEU A 512 -0.20 17.20 -4.19
C LEU A 512 0.40 17.84 -5.46
N GLU A 513 1.70 18.10 -5.48
CA GLU A 513 2.45 18.63 -6.64
C GLU A 513 3.01 17.53 -7.56
N THR A 514 2.62 16.27 -7.36
CA THR A 514 3.13 15.10 -8.11
C THR A 514 2.00 14.30 -8.77
N MET A 515 2.35 13.25 -9.52
CA MET A 515 1.39 12.26 -10.02
C MET A 515 1.51 10.94 -9.25
N LEU A 516 0.38 10.35 -8.86
CA LEU A 516 0.27 8.98 -8.38
C LEU A 516 -0.22 8.09 -9.53
N VAL A 517 0.47 6.98 -9.80
CA VAL A 517 -0.01 5.92 -10.69
C VAL A 517 -0.40 4.69 -9.89
N GLU A 518 -1.58 4.18 -10.16
CA GLU A 518 -2.11 2.92 -9.66
C GLU A 518 -2.30 1.99 -10.85
N ILE A 519 -1.73 0.78 -10.80
CA ILE A 519 -1.82 -0.23 -11.84
C ILE A 519 -2.47 -1.47 -11.23
N SER A 520 -3.68 -1.79 -11.66
CA SER A 520 -4.34 -3.06 -11.32
C SER A 520 -4.23 -4.04 -12.48
N GLN A 521 -4.24 -5.33 -12.19
CA GLN A 521 -3.90 -6.39 -13.15
C GLN A 521 -4.80 -7.62 -13.07
#